data_AF-A0A536US53-F1
#
_entry.id   AF-A0A536US53-F1
#
_cell.length_a   1.000
_cell.length_b   1.000
_cell.length_c   1.000
_cell.angle_alpha   90.00
_cell.angle_beta   90.00
_cell.angle_gamma   90.00
#
_symmetry.space_group_name_H-M   'P 1'
#
loop_
_entity.id
_entity.type
_entity.pdbx_description
1 polymer ?
#
loop_
_entity_poly.entity_id
_entity_poly.type
_entity_poly.pdbx_seq_one_letter_code
_entity_poly.pdbx_strand_id
1 'polypeptide(L)'
;MSTSAVCARRGALRSSGCSAPSTRHGSSGELIRLSVLGRIALVLGALLAVAAGTSSCTAGHADPDLPAVFTADQARQGRRVYKTACASCHGSELEGAAAPALAGPAFLQAWQPPARSAQDLYHVMRVTMPKLAMGSLKPDDYTALFAFLLQRNGWPAGPRRFDGSVTMLSQIRLDAVAEPAALAPTEFIAGKGGPPLDPAGPSLSELAGAASANWPYHTGNYSGTR
;
A
#
# COMPACT_ATOMS: atom_id res chain seq x y z
N MET A 1 1.95 -22.74 54.97
CA MET A 1 2.81 -22.39 56.12
C MET A 1 3.74 -21.26 55.68
N SER A 2 3.76 -20.16 56.46
CA SER A 2 4.66 -18.99 56.48
C SER A 2 4.82 -18.14 55.20
N THR A 3 4.26 -16.93 55.03
CA THR A 3 4.51 -15.61 55.68
C THR A 3 5.97 -15.22 55.92
N SER A 4 6.45 -14.13 55.30
CA SER A 4 6.72 -12.85 56.00
C SER A 4 7.34 -11.78 55.10
N ALA A 5 6.85 -10.55 55.27
CA ALA A 5 7.41 -9.29 54.82
C ALA A 5 8.49 -8.78 55.78
N VAL A 6 9.39 -7.90 55.31
CA VAL A 6 10.12 -6.95 56.17
C VAL A 6 10.23 -5.58 55.50
N CYS A 7 10.04 -4.57 56.33
CA CYS A 7 9.88 -3.15 56.06
C CYS A 7 11.06 -2.35 56.65
N ALA A 8 11.19 -1.10 56.16
CA ALA A 8 11.67 0.11 56.85
C ALA A 8 13.18 0.44 56.96
N ARG A 9 13.53 1.68 56.55
CA ARG A 9 13.93 2.86 57.40
C ARG A 9 14.50 3.95 56.46
N ARG A 10 13.92 5.17 56.35
CA ARG A 10 14.01 6.38 57.21
C ARG A 10 15.42 6.80 57.63
N GLY A 11 15.81 8.03 57.24
CA GLY A 11 16.91 8.80 57.83
C GLY A 11 16.99 10.21 57.21
N ALA A 12 16.96 11.24 58.06
CA ALA A 12 16.84 12.67 57.73
C ALA A 12 18.16 13.43 58.06
N LEU A 13 18.09 14.77 57.93
CA LEU A 13 18.97 15.86 58.47
C LEU A 13 19.87 16.52 57.41
N ARG A 14 19.79 17.81 57.07
CA ARG A 14 19.84 19.14 57.76
C ARG A 14 21.23 19.81 57.64
N SER A 15 21.21 21.16 57.66
CA SER A 15 22.30 22.17 57.80
C SER A 15 22.84 22.74 56.47
N SER A 16 23.21 24.03 56.30
CA SER A 16 23.14 25.26 57.10
C SER A 16 23.62 26.48 56.27
N GLY A 17 23.19 27.70 56.64
CA GLY A 17 23.91 28.98 56.47
C GLY A 17 23.51 29.84 55.24
N CYS A 18 23.59 31.18 55.24
CA CYS A 18 23.72 32.23 56.26
C CYS A 18 23.42 33.58 55.55
N SER A 19 22.92 34.57 56.28
CA SER A 19 22.34 35.84 55.82
C SER A 19 23.35 36.93 55.39
N ALA A 20 22.91 37.90 54.57
CA ALA A 20 23.14 39.35 54.78
C ALA A 20 22.36 40.24 53.76
N PRO A 21 22.11 41.54 54.07
CA PRO A 21 20.96 42.30 53.57
C PRO A 21 21.32 43.55 52.73
N SER A 22 20.35 44.18 52.06
CA SER A 22 20.27 45.65 51.96
C SER A 22 18.95 46.11 51.33
N THR A 23 18.24 46.95 52.05
CA THR A 23 17.06 47.71 51.65
C THR A 23 17.39 48.79 50.61
N ARG A 24 16.48 49.07 49.68
CA ARG A 24 16.18 50.46 49.30
C ARG A 24 14.75 50.61 48.75
N HIS A 25 14.06 51.56 49.36
CA HIS A 25 12.74 52.10 49.05
C HIS A 25 12.82 52.98 47.79
N GLY A 26 11.84 52.88 46.90
CA GLY A 26 11.63 53.78 45.77
C GLY A 26 10.15 53.85 45.44
N SER A 27 9.54 54.96 45.82
CA SER A 27 8.10 55.29 45.73
C SER A 27 7.72 55.82 44.34
N SER A 28 6.41 55.84 44.10
CA SER A 28 5.67 56.63 43.09
C SER A 28 5.66 55.97 41.70
N GLY A 29 4.53 55.70 41.05
CA GLY A 29 3.18 56.24 41.15
C GLY A 29 2.64 56.18 39.72
N GLU A 30 1.35 55.84 39.55
CA GLU A 30 0.57 56.01 38.31
C GLU A 30 1.18 55.39 37.03
N LEU A 31 0.58 54.39 36.40
CA LEU A 31 -0.57 54.64 35.55
C LEU A 31 -1.34 53.34 35.32
N ILE A 32 -2.61 53.49 35.59
CA ILE A 32 -3.71 52.59 35.32
C ILE A 32 -3.94 52.53 33.80
N ARG A 33 -4.28 51.31 33.31
CA ARG A 33 -5.02 50.97 32.07
C ARG A 33 -4.24 50.82 30.75
N LEU A 34 -4.70 49.80 30.02
CA LEU A 34 -4.25 49.25 28.72
C LEU A 34 -2.94 48.49 28.86
N SER A 35 -2.89 47.16 28.74
CA SER A 35 -3.39 46.42 27.59
C SER A 35 -3.41 44.91 27.89
N VAL A 36 -4.55 44.41 28.37
CA VAL A 36 -4.87 42.97 28.47
C VAL A 36 -4.90 42.28 27.09
N LEU A 37 -4.78 43.05 26.01
CA LEU A 37 -4.72 42.56 24.61
C LEU A 37 -3.35 41.98 24.19
N GLY A 38 -2.32 42.03 25.04
CA GLY A 38 -0.99 41.49 24.71
C GLY A 38 -0.78 39.99 25.01
N ARG A 39 -1.68 39.35 25.77
CA ARG A 39 -1.54 37.94 26.18
C ARG A 39 -2.45 36.96 25.43
N ILE A 40 -3.42 37.47 24.66
CA ILE A 40 -4.34 36.63 23.87
C ILE A 40 -3.72 36.23 22.51
N ALA A 41 -2.76 37.00 22.00
CA ALA A 41 -2.11 36.73 20.72
C ALA A 41 -1.10 35.56 20.74
N LEU A 42 -0.64 35.10 21.92
CA LEU A 42 0.39 34.04 22.01
C LEU A 42 -0.18 32.64 22.29
N VAL A 43 -1.47 32.51 22.61
CA VAL A 43 -2.12 31.20 22.79
C VAL A 43 -2.83 30.72 21.51
N LEU A 44 -3.19 31.62 20.59
CA LEU A 44 -3.72 31.24 19.27
C LEU A 44 -2.66 30.78 18.26
N GLY A 45 -1.39 31.15 18.43
CA GLY A 45 -0.31 30.81 17.51
C GLY A 45 0.27 29.40 17.67
N ALA A 46 0.04 28.73 18.81
CA ALA A 46 0.63 27.43 19.11
C ALA A 46 -0.30 26.22 18.89
N LEU A 47 -1.55 26.46 18.47
CA LEU A 47 -2.56 25.42 18.21
C LEU A 47 -2.72 25.04 16.72
N LEU A 48 -1.95 25.65 15.81
CA LEU A 48 -2.03 25.41 14.36
C LEU A 48 -0.86 24.62 13.75
N ALA A 49 -0.04 23.92 14.55
CA ALA A 49 1.16 23.23 14.05
C ALA A 49 1.20 21.71 14.33
N VAL A 50 0.06 21.04 14.56
CA VAL A 50 -0.02 19.57 14.66
C VAL A 50 -1.20 19.05 13.84
N ALA A 51 -1.08 19.14 12.52
CA ALA A 51 -1.99 18.45 11.59
C ALA A 51 -1.28 18.16 10.26
N ALA A 52 -0.12 17.51 10.32
CA ALA A 52 0.55 17.01 9.14
C ALA A 52 0.98 15.55 9.39
N GLY A 53 0.31 14.61 8.71
CA GLY A 53 0.80 13.23 8.63
C GLY A 53 -0.23 12.11 8.76
N THR A 54 -1.48 12.25 8.31
CA THR A 54 -2.27 11.06 7.95
C THR A 54 -2.04 10.75 6.48
N SER A 55 -0.99 9.99 6.21
CA SER A 55 -0.81 9.33 4.92
C SER A 55 -1.89 8.25 4.79
N SER A 56 -3.03 8.63 4.20
CA SER A 56 -4.01 7.65 3.74
C SER A 56 -3.40 6.90 2.57
N CYS A 57 -2.97 5.67 2.82
CA CYS A 57 -2.70 4.72 1.75
C CYS A 57 -4.01 4.50 1.00
N THR A 58 -4.14 5.11 -0.19
CA THR A 58 -5.23 4.78 -1.10
C THR A 58 -4.95 3.36 -1.61
N ALA A 59 -5.53 2.36 -0.95
CA ALA A 59 -5.65 1.04 -1.55
C ALA A 59 -6.32 1.22 -2.91
N GLY A 60 -5.79 0.59 -3.96
CA GLY A 60 -6.33 0.68 -5.31
C GLY A 60 -7.84 0.51 -5.29
N HIS A 61 -8.54 1.31 -6.09
CA HIS A 61 -9.99 1.28 -6.22
C HIS A 61 -10.40 -0.12 -6.67
N ALA A 62 -10.73 -0.96 -5.69
CA ALA A 62 -11.51 -2.14 -5.94
C ALA A 62 -12.88 -1.68 -6.41
N ASP A 63 -13.46 -2.43 -7.34
CA ASP A 63 -14.86 -2.29 -7.67
C ASP A 63 -15.67 -2.38 -6.35
N PRO A 64 -16.35 -1.30 -5.94
CA PRO A 64 -17.02 -1.23 -4.64
C PRO A 64 -18.11 -2.29 -4.48
N ASP A 65 -18.52 -2.95 -5.57
CA ASP A 65 -19.59 -3.95 -5.57
C ASP A 65 -19.08 -5.39 -5.31
N LEU A 66 -17.76 -5.65 -5.38
CA LEU A 66 -17.20 -6.98 -5.08
C LEU A 66 -16.93 -7.17 -3.59
N PRO A 67 -17.39 -8.28 -2.96
CA PRO A 67 -17.14 -8.50 -1.55
C PRO A 67 -15.67 -8.80 -1.30
N ALA A 68 -15.08 -8.12 -0.32
CA ALA A 68 -13.73 -8.41 0.14
C ALA A 68 -13.71 -9.75 0.91
N VAL A 69 -13.18 -10.80 0.28
CA VAL A 69 -13.23 -12.20 0.76
C VAL A 69 -11.87 -12.74 1.22
N PHE A 70 -10.81 -11.95 1.20
CA PHE A 70 -9.47 -12.36 1.63
C PHE A 70 -8.65 -11.20 2.17
N THR A 71 -7.57 -11.48 2.92
CA THR A 71 -6.65 -10.42 3.39
C THR A 71 -5.48 -10.20 2.46
N ALA A 72 -4.93 -8.99 2.45
CA ALA A 72 -3.74 -8.69 1.65
C ALA A 72 -2.52 -9.56 2.07
N ASP A 73 -2.42 -9.94 3.34
CA ASP A 73 -1.40 -10.87 3.82
C ASP A 73 -1.56 -12.28 3.25
N GLN A 74 -2.80 -12.78 3.14
CA GLN A 74 -3.06 -14.07 2.49
C GLN A 74 -2.62 -14.04 1.02
N ALA A 75 -2.98 -13.00 0.27
CA ALA A 75 -2.56 -12.90 -1.12
C ALA A 75 -1.03 -12.78 -1.27
N ARG A 76 -0.36 -12.03 -0.37
CA ARG A 76 1.11 -11.98 -0.32
C ARG A 76 1.75 -13.34 -0.03
N GLN A 77 1.19 -14.10 0.89
CA GLN A 77 1.65 -15.47 1.17
C GLN A 77 1.42 -16.37 -0.05
N GLY A 78 0.23 -16.30 -0.65
CA GLY A 78 -0.11 -17.06 -1.86
C GLY A 78 0.87 -16.79 -2.99
N ARG A 79 1.26 -15.53 -3.21
CA ARG A 79 2.28 -15.18 -4.20
C ARG A 79 3.62 -15.87 -3.93
N ARG A 80 4.06 -15.99 -2.67
CA ARG A 80 5.31 -16.68 -2.34
C ARG A 80 5.22 -18.17 -2.66
N VAL A 81 4.13 -18.82 -2.29
CA VAL A 81 3.87 -20.24 -2.58
C VAL A 81 3.80 -20.46 -4.10
N TYR A 82 3.10 -19.57 -4.82
CA TYR A 82 2.93 -19.65 -6.27
C TYR A 82 4.26 -19.68 -7.00
N LYS A 83 5.19 -18.78 -6.62
CA LYS A 83 6.53 -18.71 -7.21
C LYS A 83 7.30 -20.02 -7.11
N THR A 84 7.14 -20.77 -6.02
CA THR A 84 7.88 -22.00 -5.78
C THR A 84 7.17 -23.25 -6.31
N ALA A 85 5.83 -23.26 -6.36
CA ALA A 85 5.05 -24.47 -6.62
C ALA A 85 4.23 -24.45 -7.92
N CYS A 86 4.04 -23.29 -8.55
CA CYS A 86 3.10 -23.13 -9.66
C CYS A 86 3.70 -22.44 -10.89
N ALA A 87 4.60 -21.48 -10.67
CA ALA A 87 5.09 -20.57 -11.71
C ALA A 87 5.83 -21.26 -12.87
N SER A 88 6.48 -22.40 -12.62
CA SER A 88 7.19 -23.16 -13.65
C SER A 88 6.29 -23.68 -14.77
N CYS A 89 4.99 -23.88 -14.49
CA CYS A 89 4.03 -24.34 -15.49
C CYS A 89 3.04 -23.25 -15.89
N HIS A 90 2.60 -22.42 -14.94
CA HIS A 90 1.54 -21.43 -15.15
C HIS A 90 2.05 -20.01 -15.46
N GLY A 91 3.36 -19.83 -15.63
CA GLY A 91 3.98 -18.53 -15.87
C GLY A 91 4.35 -17.81 -14.57
N SER A 92 5.26 -16.84 -14.67
CA SER A 92 5.77 -16.12 -13.49
C SER A 92 4.72 -15.18 -12.87
N GLU A 93 3.82 -14.70 -13.72
CA GLU A 93 2.78 -13.72 -13.48
C GLU A 93 1.41 -14.23 -13.94
N LEU A 94 1.19 -15.56 -13.95
CA LEU A 94 -0.08 -16.25 -14.27
C LEU A 94 -0.50 -16.17 -15.75
N GLU A 95 0.42 -15.74 -16.61
CA GLU A 95 0.25 -15.58 -18.06
C GLU A 95 0.09 -16.91 -18.81
N GLY A 96 0.35 -18.04 -18.14
CA GLY A 96 0.39 -19.35 -18.76
C GLY A 96 1.73 -19.64 -19.43
N ALA A 97 2.09 -20.93 -19.49
CA ALA A 97 3.27 -21.40 -20.19
C ALA A 97 3.03 -22.85 -20.65
N ALA A 98 3.64 -23.83 -19.98
CA ALA A 98 3.35 -25.25 -20.22
C ALA A 98 1.96 -25.67 -19.69
N ALA A 99 1.33 -24.86 -18.85
CA ALA A 99 -0.02 -25.01 -18.35
C ALA A 99 -0.83 -23.71 -18.59
N PRO A 100 -2.18 -23.77 -18.55
CA PRO A 100 -3.03 -22.64 -18.88
C PRO A 100 -2.79 -21.39 -18.03
N ALA A 101 -3.10 -20.22 -18.58
CA ALA A 101 -3.13 -18.97 -17.83
C ALA A 101 -4.13 -19.05 -16.65
N LEU A 102 -3.77 -18.42 -15.54
CA LEU A 102 -4.57 -18.39 -14.30
C LEU A 102 -5.10 -16.99 -13.97
N ALA A 103 -4.95 -16.05 -14.89
CA ALA A 103 -5.49 -14.70 -14.78
C ALA A 103 -5.98 -14.18 -16.13
N GLY A 104 -6.90 -13.20 -16.08
CA GLY A 104 -7.39 -12.48 -17.24
C GLY A 104 -8.66 -13.06 -17.87
N PRO A 105 -9.14 -12.46 -18.98
CA PRO A 105 -10.47 -12.75 -19.52
C PRO A 105 -10.71 -14.21 -19.90
N ALA A 106 -9.71 -14.86 -20.52
CA ALA A 106 -9.82 -16.27 -20.93
C ALA A 106 -9.95 -17.22 -19.72
N PHE A 107 -9.23 -16.91 -18.63
CA PHE A 107 -9.34 -17.67 -17.39
C PHE A 107 -10.74 -17.51 -16.78
N LEU A 108 -11.23 -16.27 -16.67
CA LEU A 108 -12.57 -16.01 -16.12
C LEU A 108 -13.66 -16.67 -16.95
N GLN A 109 -13.59 -16.58 -18.29
CA GLN A 109 -14.53 -17.27 -19.18
C GLN A 109 -14.54 -18.80 -18.96
N ALA A 110 -13.39 -19.41 -18.66
CA ALA A 110 -13.30 -20.85 -18.41
C ALA A 110 -13.81 -21.28 -17.03
N TRP A 111 -13.96 -20.35 -16.08
CA TRP A 111 -14.31 -20.63 -14.68
C TRP A 111 -15.57 -19.90 -14.19
N GLN A 112 -16.20 -19.10 -15.05
CA GLN A 112 -17.40 -18.36 -14.71
C GLN A 112 -18.65 -19.26 -14.57
N PRO A 113 -19.62 -18.85 -13.73
CA PRO A 113 -20.94 -19.46 -13.67
C PRO A 113 -21.70 -19.35 -15.01
N PRO A 114 -22.69 -20.23 -15.27
CA PRO A 114 -23.12 -21.37 -14.44
C PRO A 114 -22.31 -22.64 -14.66
N ALA A 115 -21.40 -22.66 -15.64
CA ALA A 115 -20.67 -23.87 -16.02
C ALA A 115 -19.68 -24.35 -14.96
N ARG A 116 -19.05 -23.40 -14.25
CA ARG A 116 -18.13 -23.65 -13.14
C ARG A 116 -18.28 -22.57 -12.08
N SER A 117 -17.68 -22.81 -10.92
CA SER A 117 -17.72 -21.92 -9.77
C SER A 117 -16.35 -21.74 -9.13
N ALA A 118 -16.26 -20.75 -8.23
CA ALA A 118 -15.11 -20.59 -7.36
C ALA A 118 -14.84 -21.85 -6.51
N GLN A 119 -15.91 -22.57 -6.12
CA GLN A 119 -15.80 -23.83 -5.41
C GLN A 119 -15.13 -24.91 -6.26
N ASP A 120 -15.50 -25.02 -7.54
CA ASP A 120 -14.89 -25.99 -8.47
C ASP A 120 -13.41 -25.67 -8.69
N LEU A 121 -13.07 -24.40 -8.91
CA LEU A 121 -11.67 -23.98 -9.06
C LEU A 121 -10.86 -24.31 -7.82
N TYR A 122 -11.38 -23.95 -6.64
CA TYR A 122 -10.70 -24.21 -5.39
C TYR A 122 -10.55 -25.72 -5.13
N HIS A 123 -11.56 -26.52 -5.47
CA HIS A 123 -11.48 -27.97 -5.40
C HIS A 123 -10.38 -28.53 -6.33
N VAL A 124 -10.39 -28.15 -7.61
CA VAL A 124 -9.38 -28.58 -8.59
C VAL A 124 -7.97 -28.20 -8.13
N MET A 125 -7.80 -26.99 -7.62
CA MET A 125 -6.52 -26.52 -7.09
C MET A 125 -6.05 -27.38 -5.91
N ARG A 126 -6.93 -27.72 -4.95
CA ARG A 126 -6.54 -28.49 -3.77
C ARG A 126 -6.30 -29.98 -4.03
N VAL A 127 -7.02 -30.54 -5.00
CA VAL A 127 -7.01 -31.99 -5.25
C VAL A 127 -6.02 -32.36 -6.34
N THR A 128 -5.87 -31.52 -7.37
CA THR A 128 -5.09 -31.88 -8.57
C THR A 128 -3.81 -31.08 -8.74
N MET A 129 -3.59 -30.04 -7.93
CA MET A 129 -2.38 -29.23 -7.99
C MET A 129 -1.58 -29.35 -6.69
N PRO A 130 -0.25 -29.22 -6.75
CA PRO A 130 0.58 -29.23 -7.97
C PRO A 130 0.54 -30.58 -8.70
N LYS A 131 0.47 -30.60 -10.05
CA LYS A 131 0.26 -31.85 -10.83
C LYS A 131 1.21 -33.01 -10.50
N LEU A 132 2.47 -32.72 -10.19
CA LEU A 132 3.50 -33.72 -9.89
C LEU A 132 3.77 -33.85 -8.39
N ALA A 133 3.02 -33.14 -7.55
CA ALA A 133 3.19 -33.11 -6.10
C ALA A 133 1.84 -32.87 -5.41
N MET A 134 0.79 -33.57 -5.85
CA MET A 134 -0.57 -33.41 -5.31
C MET A 134 -0.55 -33.62 -3.79
N GLY A 135 -1.21 -32.73 -3.04
CA GLY A 135 -1.24 -32.80 -1.57
C GLY A 135 0.04 -32.37 -0.85
N SER A 136 1.06 -31.87 -1.57
CA SER A 136 2.32 -31.41 -0.95
C SER A 136 2.22 -30.08 -0.17
N LEU A 137 1.22 -29.25 -0.49
CA LEU A 137 1.02 -27.96 0.16
C LEU A 137 0.14 -28.07 1.42
N LYS A 138 0.38 -27.18 2.39
CA LYS A 138 -0.45 -27.10 3.60
C LYS A 138 -1.84 -26.56 3.27
N PRO A 139 -2.88 -26.88 4.06
CA PRO A 139 -4.22 -26.32 3.88
C PRO A 139 -4.24 -24.79 3.81
N ASP A 140 -3.47 -24.12 4.67
CA ASP A 140 -3.34 -22.65 4.67
C ASP A 140 -2.63 -22.08 3.43
N ASP A 141 -1.73 -22.85 2.80
CA ASP A 141 -1.09 -22.42 1.56
C ASP A 141 -2.07 -22.46 0.40
N TYR A 142 -3.02 -23.40 0.39
CA TYR A 142 -4.10 -23.41 -0.61
C TYR A 142 -5.07 -22.23 -0.45
N THR A 143 -5.47 -21.87 0.78
CA THR A 143 -6.32 -20.67 0.98
C THR A 143 -5.58 -19.39 0.58
N ALA A 144 -4.29 -19.30 0.90
CA ALA A 144 -3.44 -18.19 0.49
C ALA A 144 -3.26 -18.12 -1.05
N LEU A 145 -3.03 -19.26 -1.72
CA LEU A 145 -2.95 -19.35 -3.18
C LEU A 145 -4.24 -18.88 -3.85
N PHE A 146 -5.40 -19.33 -3.33
CA PHE A 146 -6.68 -18.87 -3.86
C PHE A 146 -6.85 -17.36 -3.71
N ALA A 147 -6.53 -16.81 -2.54
CA ALA A 147 -6.55 -15.37 -2.31
C ALA A 147 -5.64 -14.60 -3.29
N PHE A 148 -4.47 -15.14 -3.61
CA PHE A 148 -3.59 -14.56 -4.62
C PHE A 148 -4.20 -14.62 -6.02
N LEU A 149 -4.82 -15.73 -6.43
CA LEU A 149 -5.54 -15.82 -7.70
C LEU A 149 -6.67 -14.79 -7.79
N LEU A 150 -7.45 -14.63 -6.73
CA LEU A 150 -8.52 -13.63 -6.66
C LEU A 150 -7.96 -12.22 -6.83
N GLN A 151 -6.90 -11.87 -6.07
CA GLN A 151 -6.23 -10.57 -6.19
C GLN A 151 -5.73 -10.31 -7.63
N ARG A 152 -5.15 -11.32 -8.28
CA ARG A 152 -4.64 -11.21 -9.66
C ARG A 152 -5.75 -11.10 -10.70
N ASN A 153 -6.97 -11.46 -10.35
CA ASN A 153 -8.18 -11.30 -11.15
C ASN A 153 -9.06 -10.14 -10.66
N GLY A 154 -8.49 -9.18 -9.92
CA GLY A 154 -9.13 -7.91 -9.58
C GLY A 154 -9.84 -7.87 -8.23
N TRP A 155 -10.05 -8.99 -7.55
CA TRP A 155 -10.86 -8.99 -6.33
C TRP A 155 -10.24 -8.15 -5.20
N PRO A 156 -11.04 -7.35 -4.46
CA PRO A 156 -10.56 -6.57 -3.32
C PRO A 156 -10.02 -7.44 -2.19
N ALA A 157 -8.90 -7.01 -1.61
CA ALA A 157 -8.51 -7.43 -0.29
C ALA A 157 -9.29 -6.67 0.79
N GLY A 158 -9.56 -7.31 1.92
CA GLY A 158 -10.22 -6.70 3.07
C GLY A 158 -9.78 -7.32 4.41
N PRO A 159 -10.51 -7.03 5.49
CA PRO A 159 -10.14 -7.51 6.83
C PRO A 159 -10.46 -8.98 7.07
N ARG A 160 -11.32 -9.58 6.23
CA ARG A 160 -11.77 -10.97 6.40
C ARG A 160 -10.79 -11.94 5.76
N ARG A 161 -10.38 -12.95 6.52
CA ARG A 161 -9.56 -14.06 6.05
C ARG A 161 -10.40 -15.03 5.22
N PHE A 162 -9.90 -15.41 4.05
CA PHE A 162 -10.45 -16.53 3.27
C PHE A 162 -10.17 -17.85 3.98
N ASP A 163 -11.21 -18.56 4.35
CA ASP A 163 -11.13 -19.84 5.10
C ASP A 163 -11.39 -21.08 4.22
N GLY A 164 -11.75 -20.89 2.96
CA GLY A 164 -12.09 -21.99 2.05
C GLY A 164 -13.43 -22.66 2.34
N SER A 165 -14.28 -22.06 3.17
CA SER A 165 -15.63 -22.53 3.44
C SER A 165 -16.54 -22.37 2.23
N VAL A 166 -17.53 -23.25 2.11
CA VAL A 166 -18.57 -23.18 1.07
C VAL A 166 -19.30 -21.83 1.12
N THR A 167 -19.53 -21.29 2.32
CA THR A 167 -20.18 -19.98 2.52
C THR A 167 -19.36 -18.83 1.96
N MET A 168 -18.02 -18.86 2.06
CA MET A 168 -17.18 -17.83 1.43
C MET A 168 -17.05 -18.04 -0.08
N LEU A 169 -16.93 -19.29 -0.52
CA LEU A 169 -16.82 -19.64 -1.94
C LEU A 169 -18.07 -19.27 -2.74
N SER A 170 -19.27 -19.40 -2.16
CA SER A 170 -20.53 -19.02 -2.82
C SER A 170 -20.69 -17.52 -3.04
N GLN A 171 -19.91 -16.68 -2.35
CA GLN A 171 -19.86 -15.23 -2.55
C GLN A 171 -18.97 -14.82 -3.72
N ILE A 172 -18.22 -15.76 -4.30
CA ILE A 172 -17.20 -15.47 -5.31
C ILE A 172 -17.71 -15.88 -6.69
N ARG A 173 -17.91 -14.90 -7.56
CA ARG A 173 -18.29 -15.11 -8.96
C ARG A 173 -17.14 -14.74 -9.90
N LEU A 174 -16.62 -15.73 -10.62
CA LEU A 174 -15.46 -15.56 -11.49
C LEU A 174 -15.82 -14.99 -12.88
N ASP A 175 -16.76 -14.05 -12.93
CA ASP A 175 -17.23 -13.36 -14.15
C ASP A 175 -16.94 -11.86 -14.15
N ALA A 176 -16.60 -11.28 -13.00
CA ALA A 176 -16.19 -9.88 -12.88
C ALA A 176 -14.66 -9.76 -12.90
N VAL A 177 -14.12 -9.03 -13.89
CA VAL A 177 -12.78 -8.45 -13.79
C VAL A 177 -12.96 -7.14 -13.03
N ALA A 178 -12.55 -7.07 -11.77
CA ALA A 178 -12.22 -5.74 -11.26
C ALA A 178 -10.98 -5.29 -12.03
N GLU A 179 -11.08 -4.15 -12.69
CA GLU A 179 -10.03 -3.57 -13.52
C GLU A 179 -8.69 -3.73 -12.79
N PRO A 180 -7.68 -4.40 -13.39
CA PRO A 180 -6.48 -4.79 -12.67
C PRO A 180 -5.93 -3.55 -12.00
N ALA A 181 -5.84 -3.58 -10.66
CA ALA A 181 -5.34 -2.47 -9.87
C ALA A 181 -4.10 -1.93 -10.58
N ALA A 182 -4.24 -0.76 -11.20
CA ALA A 182 -3.21 -0.22 -12.06
C ALA A 182 -1.93 -0.27 -11.25
N LEU A 183 -0.90 -0.95 -11.79
CA LEU A 183 0.44 -0.85 -11.23
C LEU A 183 0.64 0.64 -10.97
N ALA A 184 0.97 1.00 -9.72
CA ALA A 184 1.18 2.40 -9.36
C ALA A 184 2.00 3.02 -10.50
N PRO A 185 1.52 4.12 -11.13
CA PRO A 185 2.21 4.71 -12.25
C PRO A 185 3.68 4.78 -11.90
N THR A 186 4.54 4.20 -12.75
CA THR A 186 5.97 4.38 -12.56
C THR A 186 6.19 5.88 -12.39
N GLU A 187 6.93 6.28 -11.35
CA GLU A 187 7.19 7.69 -11.06
C GLU A 187 7.47 8.39 -12.38
N PHE A 188 6.70 9.42 -12.69
CA PHE A 188 6.95 10.21 -13.88
C PHE A 188 8.34 10.81 -13.71
N ILE A 189 9.33 10.23 -14.41
CA ILE A 189 10.67 10.80 -14.47
C ILE A 189 10.53 12.07 -15.30
N ALA A 190 10.34 13.20 -14.63
CA ALA A 190 10.34 14.49 -15.28
C ALA A 190 11.69 14.68 -15.97
N GLY A 191 11.68 14.72 -17.30
CA GLY A 191 12.85 15.17 -18.06
C GLY A 191 13.25 16.57 -17.60
N LYS A 192 14.54 16.91 -17.68
CA LYS A 192 14.97 18.31 -17.53
C LYS A 192 14.17 19.13 -18.55
N GLY A 193 13.36 20.07 -18.04
CA GLY A 193 12.26 20.72 -18.76
C GLY A 193 12.47 20.87 -20.26
N GLY A 194 11.57 20.28 -21.05
CA GLY A 194 11.46 20.56 -22.47
C GLY A 194 10.91 21.98 -22.69
N PRO A 195 10.97 22.49 -23.94
CA PRO A 195 10.26 23.70 -24.31
C PRO A 195 8.76 23.59 -23.93
N PRO A 196 8.07 24.73 -23.71
CA PRO A 196 6.64 24.72 -23.43
C PRO A 196 5.88 23.89 -24.45
N LEU A 197 4.91 23.10 -23.97
CA LEU A 197 4.06 22.29 -24.85
C LEU A 197 3.23 23.22 -25.74
N ASP A 198 3.50 23.21 -27.05
CA ASP A 198 2.63 23.84 -28.03
C ASP A 198 1.37 22.98 -28.21
N PRO A 199 0.14 23.51 -28.00
CA PRO A 199 -1.09 22.77 -28.25
C PRO A 199 -1.27 22.33 -29.72
N ALA A 200 -0.55 22.94 -30.67
CA ALA A 200 -0.50 22.51 -32.06
C ALA A 200 0.42 21.30 -32.31
N GLY A 201 1.21 20.89 -31.32
CA GLY A 201 2.26 19.90 -31.47
C GLY A 201 3.51 20.43 -32.20
N PRO A 202 4.56 19.61 -32.35
CA PRO A 202 5.80 20.02 -32.97
C PRO A 202 5.61 20.30 -34.47
N SER A 203 6.21 21.39 -34.95
CA SER A 203 6.16 21.72 -36.38
C SER A 203 7.03 20.78 -37.22
N LEU A 204 6.75 20.67 -38.51
CA LEU A 204 7.57 19.84 -39.42
C LEU A 204 9.03 20.29 -39.46
N SER A 205 9.30 21.60 -39.38
CA SER A 205 10.66 22.16 -39.30
C SER A 205 11.37 21.77 -38.01
N GLU A 206 10.65 21.70 -36.91
CA GLU A 206 11.17 21.31 -35.60
C GLU A 206 11.48 19.81 -35.53
N LEU A 207 10.63 18.98 -36.14
CA LEU A 207 10.88 17.55 -36.32
C LEU A 207 12.07 17.29 -37.24
N ALA A 208 12.24 18.08 -38.30
CA ALA A 208 13.34 17.95 -39.26
C ALA A 208 14.68 18.45 -38.71
N GLY A 209 14.66 19.37 -37.72
CA GLY A 209 15.85 20.02 -37.14
C GLY A 209 16.28 19.47 -35.78
N ALA A 210 15.70 18.36 -35.30
CA ALA A 210 15.98 17.83 -33.97
C ALA A 210 17.49 17.48 -33.80
N ALA A 211 18.10 18.04 -32.75
CA ALA A 211 19.50 17.79 -32.42
C ALA A 211 19.72 16.31 -32.05
N SER A 212 20.81 15.72 -32.54
CA SER A 212 21.16 14.30 -32.34
C SER A 212 21.31 13.88 -30.88
N ALA A 213 21.56 14.83 -29.97
CA ALA A 213 21.63 14.62 -28.53
C ALA A 213 20.27 14.36 -27.86
N ASN A 214 19.16 14.68 -28.54
CA ASN A 214 17.79 14.59 -28.00
C ASN A 214 17.00 13.40 -28.54
N TRP A 215 17.65 12.48 -29.26
CA TRP A 215 17.02 11.30 -29.84
C TRP A 215 17.43 10.01 -29.11
N PRO A 216 16.56 8.99 -28.98
CA PRO A 216 16.99 7.68 -28.50
C PRO A 216 17.91 7.04 -29.55
N TYR A 217 19.23 7.14 -29.32
CA TYR A 217 20.40 6.48 -29.96
C TYR A 217 20.11 5.44 -31.06
N HIS A 218 20.83 5.37 -32.19
CA HIS A 218 22.17 5.84 -32.56
C HIS A 218 22.20 5.97 -34.10
N THR A 219 22.78 7.06 -34.63
CA THR A 219 23.07 7.31 -36.06
C THR A 219 21.96 7.81 -37.01
N GLY A 220 20.96 8.61 -36.60
CA GLY A 220 20.16 9.31 -37.62
C GLY A 220 19.08 10.27 -37.16
N ASN A 221 18.87 11.31 -37.96
CA ASN A 221 17.63 12.08 -38.06
C ASN A 221 16.59 11.32 -38.93
N TYR A 222 15.34 11.79 -39.00
CA TYR A 222 14.26 11.15 -39.78
C TYR A 222 14.52 11.05 -41.29
N SER A 223 15.47 11.81 -41.83
CA SER A 223 15.81 11.76 -43.25
C SER A 223 16.76 10.62 -43.62
N GLY A 224 17.20 9.80 -42.65
CA GLY A 224 18.07 8.65 -42.91
C GLY A 224 19.43 9.04 -43.51
N THR A 225 19.86 10.29 -43.34
CA THR A 225 21.17 10.75 -43.79
C THR A 225 22.21 10.47 -42.72
N ARG A 226 23.28 9.77 -43.09
CA ARG A 226 24.46 9.53 -42.25
C ARG A 226 25.38 10.73 -42.26
#